data_AF-A0A0E0MFI7-F1
#
_entry.id   AF-A0A0E0MFI7-F1
#
_cell.length_a   1.000
_cell.length_b   1.000
_cell.length_c   1.000
_cell.angle_alpha   90.00
_cell.angle_beta   90.00
_cell.angle_gamma   90.00
#
_symmetry.space_group_name_H-M   'P 1'
#
loop_
_entity.id
_entity.type
_entity.pdbx_description
1 polymer ?
#
loop_
_entity_poly.entity_id
_entity_poly.type
_entity_poly.pdbx_seq_one_letter_code
_entity_poly.pdbx_strand_id
1 'polypeptide(L)'
;MPQIRVVFNEPVHIAVAVPPPPPTQMQTGANETSKEDSGLLLPWQLTDPPYSLGRTIQGYDARRSALLAKHPEFPARMVPAERPRVLVVTGSAPAWCPDPDGDYLLLRTFKNKMSGFWEKLPLLRMLMVAHPETELIWWVDSNMVFTDMMFQITWERYAAHNLVLYG
;
A
#
# COMPACT_ATOMS: atom_id res chain seq x y z
N MET A 1 -9.97 -15.00 15.44
CA MET A 1 -9.01 -14.34 14.53
C MET A 1 -9.41 -14.67 13.12
N PRO A 2 -9.58 -13.69 12.20
CA PRO A 2 -9.88 -14.03 10.82
C PRO A 2 -8.62 -14.63 10.18
N GLN A 3 -8.69 -15.88 9.75
CA GLN A 3 -7.66 -16.53 8.94
C GLN A 3 -8.01 -16.31 7.46
N ILE A 4 -7.11 -15.67 6.73
CA ILE A 4 -7.17 -15.64 5.28
C ILE A 4 -6.62 -17.00 4.80
N ARG A 5 -7.49 -17.80 4.18
CA ARG A 5 -7.13 -19.12 3.64
C ARG A 5 -6.91 -18.98 2.14
N VAL A 6 -5.66 -18.92 1.72
CA VAL A 6 -5.29 -18.93 0.29
C VAL A 6 -5.16 -20.39 -0.13
N VAL A 7 -5.96 -20.80 -1.11
CA VAL A 7 -5.89 -22.14 -1.70
C VAL A 7 -5.31 -21.99 -3.10
N PHE A 8 -4.14 -22.58 -3.33
CA PHE A 8 -3.55 -22.67 -4.66
C PHE A 8 -4.15 -23.90 -5.37
N ASN A 9 -4.63 -23.72 -6.60
CA ASN A 9 -5.16 -24.82 -7.42
C ASN A 9 -4.08 -25.71 -8.03
N GLU A 10 -2.80 -25.32 -7.94
CA GLU A 10 -1.67 -26.08 -8.46
C GLU A 10 -0.69 -26.48 -7.35
N PRO A 11 0.00 -27.63 -7.48
CA PRO A 11 1.00 -28.05 -6.52
C PRO A 11 2.17 -27.03 -6.48
N VAL A 12 2.53 -26.59 -5.29
CA VAL A 12 3.68 -25.69 -5.08
C VAL A 12 4.96 -26.44 -5.46
N HIS A 13 5.55 -26.07 -6.60
CA HIS A 13 6.88 -26.54 -6.98
C HIS A 13 7.95 -25.77 -6.20
N ILE A 14 8.52 -26.42 -5.18
CA ILE A 14 9.71 -25.92 -4.48
C ILE A 14 10.92 -26.31 -5.33
N ALA A 15 11.45 -25.36 -6.11
CA ALA A 15 12.74 -25.54 -6.76
C ALA A 15 13.86 -25.35 -5.71
N VAL A 16 14.67 -26.38 -5.50
CA VAL A 16 15.91 -26.27 -4.72
C VAL A 16 16.93 -25.53 -5.58
N ALA A 17 17.36 -24.34 -5.13
CA ALA A 17 18.39 -23.58 -5.82
C ALA A 17 19.74 -24.32 -5.76
N VAL A 18 20.38 -24.48 -6.93
CA VAL A 18 21.78 -24.93 -7.02
C VAL A 18 22.67 -23.78 -6.53
N PRO A 19 23.68 -24.04 -5.68
CA PRO A 19 24.56 -22.99 -5.17
C PRO A 19 25.37 -22.35 -6.31
N PRO A 20 25.55 -21.02 -6.31
CA PRO A 20 26.31 -20.33 -7.34
C PRO A 20 27.81 -20.67 -7.24
N PRO A 21 28.53 -20.68 -8.38
CA PRO A 21 29.99 -20.85 -8.37
C PRO A 21 30.69 -19.66 -7.69
N PRO A 22 31.90 -19.86 -7.14
CA PRO A 22 32.62 -18.79 -6.46
C PRO A 22 33.04 -17.68 -7.46
N PRO A 23 33.03 -16.40 -7.03
CA PRO A 23 33.33 -15.29 -7.92
C PRO A 23 34.80 -15.28 -8.34
N THR A 24 35.05 -15.29 -9.64
CA THR A 24 36.36 -14.97 -10.22
C THR A 24 36.64 -13.49 -10.00
N GLN A 25 37.75 -13.16 -9.34
CA GLN A 25 38.21 -11.78 -9.21
C GLN A 25 38.59 -11.23 -10.58
N MET A 26 37.93 -10.15 -11.00
CA MET A 26 38.42 -9.30 -12.08
C MET A 26 38.45 -7.87 -11.56
N GLN A 27 39.64 -7.28 -11.62
CA GLN A 27 40.02 -6.07 -10.91
C GLN A 27 39.36 -4.81 -11.50
N THR A 28 39.17 -3.88 -10.57
CA THR A 28 38.77 -2.48 -10.63
C THR A 28 39.36 -1.64 -11.77
N GLY A 29 38.47 -0.90 -12.45
CA GLY A 29 38.76 0.33 -13.16
C GLY A 29 37.60 1.30 -12.94
N ALA A 30 37.71 2.16 -11.93
CA ALA A 30 36.78 3.26 -11.73
C ALA A 30 37.06 4.35 -12.78
N ASN A 31 36.03 4.86 -13.45
CA ASN A 31 35.78 6.30 -13.50
C ASN A 31 34.45 6.66 -14.19
N GLU A 32 33.76 7.59 -13.51
CA GLU A 32 32.73 8.50 -14.00
C GLU A 32 31.32 7.95 -14.25
N THR A 33 30.46 8.07 -13.23
CA THR A 33 29.09 8.57 -13.43
C THR A 33 28.53 9.23 -12.17
N SER A 34 28.23 10.53 -12.32
CA SER A 34 27.34 11.39 -11.54
C SER A 34 27.26 11.28 -10.01
N LYS A 35 27.62 12.41 -9.40
CA LYS A 35 27.83 12.73 -7.99
C LYS A 35 26.54 12.90 -7.16
N GLU A 36 25.47 12.15 -7.41
CA GLU A 36 24.16 12.40 -6.77
C GLU A 36 23.54 11.23 -6.00
N ASP A 37 24.12 10.03 -6.04
CA ASP A 37 23.53 8.85 -5.38
C ASP A 37 23.99 8.63 -3.93
N SER A 38 24.77 9.56 -3.37
CA SER A 38 25.40 9.42 -2.05
C SER A 38 24.44 9.53 -0.85
N GLY A 39 23.13 9.70 -1.10
CA GLY A 39 22.11 9.89 -0.07
C GLY A 39 21.04 8.80 0.03
N LEU A 40 21.03 7.81 -0.88
CA LEU A 40 20.07 6.72 -0.82
C LEU A 40 20.61 5.61 0.09
N LEU A 41 19.85 5.29 1.13
CA LEU A 41 20.15 4.14 1.98
C LEU A 41 20.14 2.87 1.13
N LEU A 42 21.09 1.98 1.41
CA LEU A 42 21.25 0.69 0.74
C LEU A 42 19.91 -0.07 0.73
N PRO A 43 19.63 -0.86 -0.33
CA PRO A 43 18.47 -1.74 -0.37
C PRO A 43 18.40 -2.61 0.90
N TRP A 44 17.19 -2.78 1.42
CA TRP A 44 16.91 -3.66 2.56
C TRP A 44 17.54 -5.04 2.33
N GLN A 45 18.30 -5.50 3.31
CA GLN A 45 19.00 -6.79 3.29
C GLN A 45 18.20 -7.84 4.07
N LEU A 46 18.37 -9.11 3.71
CA LEU A 46 17.70 -10.22 4.39
C LEU A 46 18.05 -10.31 5.90
N THR A 47 19.20 -9.74 6.27
CA THR A 47 19.71 -9.67 7.66
C THR A 47 19.09 -8.54 8.49
N ASP A 48 18.32 -7.65 7.88
CA ASP A 48 17.68 -6.55 8.58
C ASP A 48 16.52 -7.05 9.47
N PRO A 49 16.21 -6.35 10.57
CA PRO A 49 15.10 -6.71 11.44
C PRO A 49 13.77 -6.70 10.66
N PRO A 50 12.84 -7.63 10.93
CA PRO A 50 11.61 -7.76 10.14
C PRO A 50 10.84 -6.43 10.06
N TYR A 51 10.53 -6.02 8.83
CA TYR A 51 9.82 -4.77 8.56
C TYR A 51 8.42 -4.78 9.21
N SER A 52 8.04 -3.66 9.81
CA SER A 52 6.72 -3.46 10.39
C SER A 52 6.09 -2.18 9.87
N LEU A 53 4.83 -2.26 9.43
CA LEU A 53 3.99 -1.13 9.02
C LEU A 53 3.57 -0.23 10.20
N GLY A 54 4.05 -0.51 11.41
CA GLY A 54 3.78 0.23 12.64
C GLY A 54 3.23 -0.64 13.76
N ARG A 55 2.97 -0.02 14.92
CA ARG A 55 2.47 -0.72 16.12
C ARG A 55 1.19 -1.50 15.83
N THR A 56 1.11 -2.74 16.28
CA THR A 56 -0.10 -3.57 16.14
C THR A 56 -1.31 -2.86 16.72
N ILE A 57 -2.37 -2.76 15.91
CA ILE A 57 -3.62 -2.12 16.30
C ILE A 57 -4.60 -3.20 16.73
N GLN A 58 -4.93 -3.23 18.02
CA GLN A 58 -5.94 -4.13 18.57
C GLN A 58 -7.30 -3.43 18.67
N GLY A 59 -8.39 -4.19 18.54
CA GLY A 59 -9.75 -3.69 18.72
C GLY A 59 -10.16 -2.58 17.74
N TYR A 60 -9.58 -2.55 16.53
CA TYR A 60 -9.84 -1.51 15.54
C TYR A 60 -11.34 -1.33 15.29
N ASP A 61 -12.07 -2.42 15.02
CA ASP A 61 -13.51 -2.38 14.72
C ASP A 61 -14.35 -1.80 15.87
N ALA A 62 -14.05 -2.20 17.11
CA ALA A 62 -14.76 -1.72 18.29
C ALA A 62 -14.52 -0.22 18.54
N ARG A 63 -13.30 0.26 18.28
CA ARG A 63 -12.99 1.70 18.40
C ARG A 63 -13.63 2.49 17.28
N ARG A 64 -13.62 1.95 16.05
CA ARG A 64 -14.26 2.58 14.89
C ARG A 64 -15.77 2.71 15.11
N SER A 65 -16.45 1.65 15.52
CA SER A 65 -17.89 1.68 15.77
C SER A 65 -18.27 2.65 16.87
N ALA A 66 -17.49 2.70 17.97
CA ALA A 66 -17.69 3.66 19.05
C ALA A 66 -17.46 5.12 18.61
N LEU A 67 -16.51 5.36 17.70
CA LEU A 67 -16.26 6.69 17.15
C LEU A 67 -17.41 7.13 16.24
N LEU A 68 -17.85 6.27 15.31
CA LEU A 68 -18.98 6.58 14.41
C LEU A 68 -20.29 6.80 15.18
N ALA A 69 -20.51 6.08 16.28
CA ALA A 69 -21.67 6.29 17.14
C ALA A 69 -21.67 7.68 17.82
N LYS A 70 -20.49 8.26 18.07
CA LYS A 70 -20.34 9.60 18.66
C LYS A 70 -20.37 10.73 17.62
N HIS A 71 -20.12 10.41 16.36
CA HIS A 71 -19.98 11.36 15.25
C HIS A 71 -20.99 11.07 14.12
N PRO A 72 -22.30 11.25 14.37
CA PRO A 72 -23.34 10.98 13.36
C PRO A 72 -23.24 11.89 12.12
N GLU A 73 -22.51 13.01 12.20
CA GLU A 73 -22.23 13.91 11.09
C GLU A 73 -21.34 13.30 9.98
N PHE A 74 -20.61 12.23 10.29
CA PHE A 74 -19.73 11.51 9.35
C PHE A 74 -20.10 10.02 9.26
N PRO A 75 -21.27 9.67 8.69
CA PRO A 75 -21.73 8.28 8.65
C PRO A 75 -20.90 7.45 7.67
N ALA A 76 -20.56 6.20 7.99
CA ALA A 76 -19.80 5.35 7.07
C ALA A 76 -20.61 4.86 5.86
N ARG A 77 -21.94 4.84 5.97
CA ARG A 77 -22.88 4.51 4.89
C ARG A 77 -23.86 5.67 4.70
N MET A 78 -24.05 6.09 3.45
CA MET A 78 -24.93 7.20 3.08
C MET A 78 -26.36 6.71 2.81
N VAL A 79 -27.34 7.36 3.43
CA VAL A 79 -28.79 7.20 3.20
C VAL A 79 -29.19 8.05 1.96
N PRO A 80 -30.14 7.63 1.10
CA PRO A 80 -31.11 6.53 1.26
C PRO A 80 -30.68 5.16 0.74
N ALA A 81 -29.65 5.07 -0.10
CA ALA A 81 -29.28 3.82 -0.77
C ALA A 81 -28.24 2.97 0.00
N GLU A 82 -28.01 3.27 1.28
CA GLU A 82 -27.04 2.61 2.17
C GLU A 82 -25.64 2.43 1.53
N ARG A 83 -25.24 3.39 0.70
CA ARG A 83 -24.00 3.29 -0.09
C ARG A 83 -22.80 3.51 0.81
N PRO A 84 -21.77 2.65 0.77
CA PRO A 84 -20.55 2.85 1.54
C PRO A 84 -19.85 4.14 1.11
N ARG A 85 -19.29 4.89 2.07
CA ARG A 85 -18.39 6.00 1.74
C ARG A 85 -17.07 5.42 1.25
N VAL A 86 -16.72 5.78 0.01
CA VAL A 86 -15.54 5.27 -0.67
C VAL A 86 -14.51 6.38 -0.80
N LEU A 87 -13.29 6.10 -0.35
CA LEU A 87 -12.13 6.94 -0.60
C LEU A 87 -11.34 6.32 -1.75
N VAL A 88 -11.33 6.98 -2.90
CA VAL A 88 -10.48 6.59 -4.03
C VAL A 88 -9.08 7.13 -3.79
N VAL A 89 -8.09 6.25 -3.83
CA VAL A 89 -6.69 6.57 -3.56
C VAL A 89 -5.88 6.19 -4.78
N THR A 90 -5.15 7.17 -5.33
CA THR A 90 -4.16 6.94 -6.36
C THR A 90 -2.82 7.49 -5.92
N GLY A 91 -1.75 6.97 -6.51
CA GLY A 91 -0.38 7.36 -6.21
C GLY A 91 0.46 7.34 -7.47
N SER A 92 1.33 8.34 -7.58
CA SER A 92 2.44 8.37 -8.53
C SER A 92 3.72 8.62 -7.75
N ALA A 93 4.84 8.13 -8.27
CA ALA A 93 6.12 8.57 -7.75
C ALA A 93 6.22 10.10 -7.93
N PRO A 94 6.62 10.86 -6.90
CA PRO A 94 6.82 12.28 -7.07
C PRO A 94 7.87 12.49 -8.15
N ALA A 95 7.58 13.36 -9.12
CA ALA A 95 8.60 13.83 -10.03
C ALA A 95 9.72 14.51 -9.22
N TRP A 96 10.94 14.52 -9.74
CA TRP A 96 12.00 15.34 -9.18
C TRP A 96 11.59 16.81 -9.37
N CYS A 97 11.09 17.43 -8.30
CA CYS A 97 10.80 18.85 -8.27
C CYS A 97 12.08 19.60 -7.91
N PRO A 98 12.58 20.51 -8.76
CA PRO A 98 13.77 21.29 -8.49
C PRO A 98 13.57 22.36 -7.38
N ASP A 99 12.33 22.58 -6.93
CA ASP A 99 12.04 23.53 -5.85
C ASP A 99 12.30 22.92 -4.46
N PRO A 100 13.21 23.50 -3.65
CA PRO A 100 13.53 23.02 -2.31
C PRO A 100 12.41 23.22 -1.27
N ASP A 101 11.41 24.06 -1.57
CA ASP A 101 10.26 24.39 -0.70
C ASP A 101 9.00 23.53 -0.97
N GLY A 102 9.09 22.54 -1.87
CA GLY A 102 8.00 21.58 -2.05
C GLY A 102 7.90 20.67 -0.82
N ASP A 103 6.95 20.94 0.08
CA ASP A 103 6.70 20.16 1.29
C ASP A 103 6.25 18.70 0.98
N TYR A 104 7.20 17.83 0.64
CA TYR A 104 7.00 16.38 0.46
C TYR A 104 7.26 15.57 1.74
N LEU A 105 6.96 16.17 2.90
CA LEU A 105 7.35 15.64 4.21
C LEU A 105 6.72 14.26 4.52
N LEU A 106 5.55 13.95 3.95
CA LEU A 106 4.89 12.65 4.17
C LEU A 106 5.41 11.52 3.26
N LEU A 107 5.79 11.82 2.01
CA LEU A 107 6.22 10.77 1.06
C LEU A 107 7.71 10.44 1.17
N ARG A 108 8.55 11.41 1.53
CA ARG A 108 9.99 11.17 1.76
C ARG A 108 10.25 10.15 2.87
N THR A 109 9.42 10.13 3.91
CA THR A 109 9.58 9.17 5.02
C THR A 109 9.26 7.73 4.60
N PHE A 110 8.31 7.53 3.67
CA PHE A 110 8.01 6.21 3.11
C PHE A 110 9.09 5.75 2.11
N LYS A 111 9.54 6.65 1.22
CA LYS A 111 10.60 6.35 0.23
C LYS A 111 11.88 5.81 0.87
N ASN A 112 12.18 6.22 2.11
CA ASN A 112 13.38 5.78 2.83
C ASN A 112 13.32 4.33 3.35
N LYS A 113 12.16 3.66 3.35
CA LYS A 113 12.04 2.29 3.86
C LYS A 113 11.26 1.32 2.97
N MET A 114 10.37 1.83 2.12
CA MET A 114 9.57 1.04 1.18
C MET A 114 9.55 1.80 -0.14
N SER A 115 9.98 1.18 -1.23
CA SER A 115 10.07 1.84 -2.53
C SER A 115 9.07 1.30 -3.54
N GLY A 116 8.61 2.19 -4.43
CA GLY A 116 7.84 1.83 -5.62
C GLY A 116 6.44 1.30 -5.27
N PHE A 117 6.05 0.17 -5.88
CA PHE A 117 4.69 -0.38 -5.76
C PHE A 117 4.26 -0.72 -4.32
N TRP A 118 5.20 -0.86 -3.40
CA TRP A 118 4.95 -1.23 -2.02
C TRP A 118 4.59 -0.05 -1.11
N GLU A 119 4.80 1.18 -1.54
CA GLU A 119 4.46 2.41 -0.81
C GLU A 119 2.97 2.52 -0.51
N LYS A 120 2.13 1.84 -1.29
CA LYS A 120 0.68 1.79 -1.05
C LYS A 120 0.31 1.15 0.28
N LEU A 121 1.09 0.19 0.78
CA LEU A 121 0.75 -0.52 2.03
C LEU A 121 0.74 0.40 3.25
N PRO A 122 1.82 1.15 3.55
CA PRO A 122 1.79 2.07 4.68
C PRO A 122 0.81 3.22 4.48
N LEU A 123 0.61 3.68 3.24
CA LEU A 123 -0.39 4.71 2.92
C LEU A 123 -1.82 4.22 3.21
N LEU A 124 -2.19 3.03 2.74
CA LEU A 124 -3.49 2.43 3.01
C LEU A 124 -3.72 2.24 4.51
N ARG A 125 -2.72 1.74 5.25
CA ARG A 125 -2.82 1.60 6.70
C ARG A 125 -3.07 2.93 7.40
N MET A 126 -2.34 3.98 7.01
CA MET A 126 -2.52 5.32 7.57
C MET A 126 -3.92 5.85 7.30
N LEU A 127 -4.42 5.70 6.08
CA LEU A 127 -5.76 6.16 5.69
C LEU A 127 -6.87 5.42 6.44
N MET A 128 -6.74 4.11 6.67
CA MET A 128 -7.70 3.36 7.51
C MET A 128 -7.78 3.96 8.93
N VAL A 129 -6.64 4.32 9.52
CA VAL A 129 -6.62 4.88 10.88
C VAL A 129 -7.09 6.33 10.92
N ALA A 130 -6.74 7.13 9.91
CA ALA A 130 -7.06 8.55 9.84
C ALA A 130 -8.51 8.82 9.46
N HIS A 131 -9.13 7.94 8.67
CA HIS A 131 -10.49 8.09 8.13
C HIS A 131 -11.43 6.97 8.57
N PRO A 132 -11.80 6.88 9.87
CA PRO A 132 -12.73 5.87 10.35
C PRO A 132 -14.12 5.95 9.69
N GLU A 133 -14.51 7.09 9.14
CA GLU A 133 -15.73 7.33 8.37
C GLU A 133 -15.71 6.73 6.96
N THR A 134 -14.55 6.34 6.46
CA THR A 134 -14.44 5.63 5.18
C THR A 134 -14.80 4.16 5.40
N GLU A 135 -15.71 3.63 4.60
CA GLU A 135 -16.10 2.21 4.65
C GLU A 135 -15.23 1.37 3.70
N LEU A 136 -14.93 1.91 2.51
CA LEU A 136 -14.08 1.25 1.53
C LEU A 136 -12.99 2.19 1.03
N ILE A 137 -11.76 1.69 0.97
CA ILE A 137 -10.67 2.36 0.29
C ILE A 137 -10.49 1.68 -1.06
N TRP A 138 -10.63 2.44 -2.14
CA TRP A 138 -10.44 1.96 -3.50
C TRP A 138 -9.08 2.43 -4.02
N TRP A 139 -8.10 1.52 -4.01
CA TRP A 139 -6.82 1.78 -4.64
C TRP A 139 -6.95 1.73 -6.17
N VAL A 140 -6.47 2.79 -6.81
CA VAL A 140 -6.46 2.96 -8.26
C VAL A 140 -5.05 3.31 -8.70
N ASP A 141 -4.42 2.44 -9.50
CA ASP A 141 -3.09 2.71 -10.04
C ASP A 141 -3.12 3.93 -10.98
N SER A 142 -2.00 4.67 -11.05
CA SER A 142 -1.89 5.88 -11.87
C SER A 142 -1.97 5.64 -13.38
N ASN A 143 -1.83 4.39 -13.82
CA ASN A 143 -2.01 3.96 -15.21
C ASN A 143 -3.39 3.33 -15.48
N MET A 144 -4.32 3.36 -14.51
CA MET A 144 -5.70 2.92 -14.70
C MET A 144 -6.57 4.09 -15.16
N VAL A 145 -7.39 3.86 -16.19
CA VAL A 145 -8.32 4.86 -16.72
C VAL A 145 -9.75 4.32 -16.65
N PHE A 146 -10.68 5.13 -16.14
CA PHE A 146 -12.11 4.84 -16.22
C PHE A 146 -12.62 5.10 -17.63
N THR A 147 -13.11 4.05 -18.29
CA THR A 147 -13.66 4.14 -19.66
C THR A 147 -15.18 4.15 -19.68
N ASP A 148 -15.82 3.47 -18.74
CA ASP A 148 -17.27 3.47 -18.55
C ASP A 148 -17.65 4.36 -17.37
N MET A 149 -18.19 5.55 -17.66
CA MET A 149 -18.63 6.53 -16.66
C MET A 149 -20.04 6.24 -16.13
N MET A 150 -20.79 5.34 -16.76
CA MET A 150 -22.13 4.94 -16.33
C MET A 150 -22.10 3.72 -15.41
N PHE A 151 -20.95 3.03 -15.37
CA PHE A 151 -20.74 1.90 -14.48
C PHE A 151 -21.01 2.26 -13.03
N GLN A 152 -21.87 1.47 -12.38
CA GLN A 152 -22.12 1.56 -10.95
C GLN A 152 -21.65 0.28 -10.27
N ILE A 153 -20.87 0.45 -9.20
CA ILE A 153 -20.46 -0.68 -8.38
C ILE A 153 -21.69 -1.25 -7.69
N THR A 154 -21.86 -2.56 -7.79
CA THR A 154 -22.92 -3.32 -7.14
C THR A 154 -22.54 -3.60 -5.67
N TRP A 155 -22.74 -2.60 -4.80
CA TRP A 155 -22.30 -2.64 -3.40
C TRP A 155 -22.84 -3.84 -2.62
N GLU A 156 -24.09 -4.25 -2.88
CA GLU A 156 -24.73 -5.40 -2.22
C GLU A 156 -23.96 -6.71 -2.45
N ARG A 157 -23.39 -6.89 -3.64
CA ARG A 157 -22.60 -8.09 -3.99
C ARG A 157 -21.39 -8.25 -3.07
N TYR A 158 -20.83 -7.14 -2.59
CA TYR A 158 -19.60 -7.12 -1.82
C TYR A 158 -19.82 -6.83 -0.32
N ALA A 159 -21.07 -6.75 0.15
CA ALA A 159 -21.40 -6.34 1.52
C ALA A 159 -20.77 -7.24 2.62
N ALA A 160 -20.55 -8.52 2.31
CA ALA A 160 -19.93 -9.49 3.22
C ALA A 160 -18.40 -9.66 3.03
N HIS A 161 -17.76 -8.82 2.21
CA HIS A 161 -16.36 -8.95 1.82
C HIS A 161 -15.53 -7.72 2.23
N ASN A 162 -14.29 -7.97 2.67
CA ASN A 162 -13.36 -6.91 3.10
C ASN A 162 -12.29 -6.59 2.05
N LEU A 163 -12.16 -7.43 1.00
CA LEU A 163 -11.21 -7.25 -0.09
C LEU A 163 -11.85 -7.76 -1.38
N VAL A 164 -11.83 -6.92 -2.41
CA VAL A 164 -12.31 -7.25 -3.75
C VAL A 164 -11.16 -7.00 -4.72
N LEU A 165 -10.82 -8.01 -5.51
CA LEU A 165 -9.79 -7.95 -6.53
C LEU A 165 -10.39 -8.47 -7.84
N TYR A 166 -9.93 -7.92 -8.95
CA TYR A 166 -10.23 -8.48 -10.26
C TYR A 166 -9.34 -9.70 -10.50
N GLY A 167 -9.93 -10.81 -10.94
CA GLY A 167 -9.22 -12.06 -11.21
C GLY A 167 -10.15 -13.23 -11.50
#